data_AF-A0A0C2YQR3-F1
#
_entry.id   AF-A0A0C2YQR3-F1
#
_cell.length_a   1.000
_cell.length_b   1.000
_cell.length_c   1.000
_cell.angle_alpha   90.00
_cell.angle_beta   90.00
_cell.angle_gamma   90.00
#
_symmetry.space_group_name_H-M   'P 1'
#
loop_
_entity.id
_entity.type
_entity.pdbx_description
1 polymer ?
#
loop_
_entity_poly.entity_id
_entity_poly.type
_entity_poly.pdbx_seq_one_letter_code
_entity_poly.pdbx_strand_id
1 'polypeptide(L)'
;MRLAALLGFLLLSLPAWAADTTRPLELGPAQLGMRANQLRYAALPANTRMICGWDADKPPGVEKTPLMMVGAMVTAKVDRCAIFADDGKNNWAPKPTSVGGVPTELWFMTIEDETGVQRIFQIVGRQDPDKFPTTFAFLSDRWGAPVQKVPYYVRWLNGTNEGQMKESEEGIMLWLFDTKLFALMESRMPRGKSKK
;
A
#
# COMPACT_ATOMS: atom_id res chain seq x y z
N MET A 1 -56.71 16.98 -22.86
CA MET A 1 -55.57 17.43 -22.03
C MET A 1 -54.96 16.24 -21.30
N ARG A 2 -54.12 15.44 -21.97
CA ARG A 2 -53.52 14.22 -21.40
C ARG A 2 -52.15 13.93 -22.04
N LEU A 3 -51.18 14.82 -21.90
CA LEU A 3 -49.84 14.58 -22.47
C LEU A 3 -48.67 15.24 -21.71
N ALA A 4 -48.90 15.79 -20.51
CA ALA A 4 -47.86 16.47 -19.74
C ALA A 4 -47.26 15.64 -18.59
N ALA A 5 -47.84 14.47 -18.26
CA ALA A 5 -47.46 13.73 -17.05
C ALA A 5 -46.42 12.61 -17.27
N LEU A 6 -46.02 12.31 -18.51
CA LEU A 6 -45.14 11.16 -18.83
C LEU A 6 -43.66 11.51 -19.02
N LEU A 7 -43.31 12.80 -19.16
CA LEU A 7 -41.90 13.21 -19.35
C LEU A 7 -41.11 13.39 -18.04
N GLY A 8 -41.77 13.43 -16.88
CA GLY A 8 -41.09 13.63 -15.59
C GLY A 8 -40.42 12.39 -15.01
N PHE A 9 -40.78 11.19 -15.48
CA PHE A 9 -40.33 9.92 -14.89
C PHE A 9 -39.10 9.29 -15.57
N LEU A 10 -38.60 9.88 -16.67
CA LEU A 10 -37.46 9.36 -17.42
C LEU A 10 -36.09 9.90 -16.96
N LEU A 11 -36.06 10.92 -16.09
CA LEU A 11 -34.82 11.56 -15.62
C LEU A 11 -34.19 10.92 -14.37
N LEU A 12 -34.77 9.84 -13.83
CA LEU A 12 -34.26 9.16 -12.64
C LEU A 12 -33.42 7.91 -12.94
N SER A 13 -33.09 7.66 -14.21
CA SER A 13 -32.17 6.57 -14.60
C SER A 13 -30.80 7.11 -14.99
N LEU A 14 -30.19 7.89 -14.10
CA LEU A 14 -28.73 8.05 -14.18
C LEU A 14 -28.13 6.66 -13.98
N PRO A 15 -27.32 6.13 -14.91
CA PRO A 15 -26.60 4.91 -14.65
C PRO A 15 -25.75 5.20 -13.42
N ALA A 16 -25.96 4.43 -12.35
CA ALA A 16 -24.99 4.39 -11.27
C ALA A 16 -23.65 4.16 -11.95
N TRP A 17 -22.78 5.17 -11.93
CA TRP A 17 -21.41 5.02 -12.37
C TRP A 17 -20.84 3.94 -11.48
N ALA A 18 -20.84 2.70 -11.98
CA ALA A 18 -20.24 1.58 -11.30
C ALA A 18 -18.82 2.03 -10.99
N ALA A 19 -18.51 2.12 -9.69
CA ALA A 19 -17.17 2.50 -9.25
C ALA A 19 -16.20 1.60 -10.01
N ASP A 20 -15.30 2.19 -10.78
CA ASP A 20 -14.35 1.44 -11.60
C ASP A 20 -13.41 0.68 -10.66
N THR A 21 -13.78 -0.56 -10.34
CA THR A 21 -13.04 -1.44 -9.42
C THR A 21 -11.75 -1.97 -10.04
N THR A 22 -11.36 -1.51 -11.24
CA THR A 22 -10.12 -1.91 -11.91
C THR A 22 -8.94 -0.99 -11.58
N ARG A 23 -9.20 0.15 -10.91
CA ARG A 23 -8.17 1.14 -10.59
C ARG A 23 -7.08 0.56 -9.67
N PRO A 24 -5.80 0.64 -10.04
CA PRO A 24 -4.73 0.09 -9.22
C PRO A 24 -4.76 0.60 -7.78
N LEU A 25 -4.53 -0.30 -6.82
CA LEU A 25 -4.35 0.07 -5.43
C LEU A 25 -2.92 0.60 -5.26
N GLU A 26 -2.81 1.88 -4.92
CA GLU A 26 -1.56 2.63 -4.81
C GLU A 26 -1.59 3.57 -3.60
N LEU A 27 -0.43 3.81 -2.98
CA LEU A 27 -0.26 4.80 -1.92
C LEU A 27 0.92 5.70 -2.26
N GLY A 28 0.64 7.00 -2.39
CA GLY A 28 1.65 7.99 -2.77
C GLY A 28 2.35 7.59 -4.07
N PRO A 29 3.69 7.42 -4.08
CA PRO A 29 4.44 7.07 -5.29
C PRO A 29 4.44 5.57 -5.62
N ALA A 30 3.86 4.71 -4.79
CA ALA A 30 4.01 3.26 -4.87
C ALA A 30 2.71 2.54 -5.24
N GLN A 31 2.83 1.50 -6.08
CA GLN A 31 1.73 0.63 -6.48
C GLN A 31 2.13 -0.83 -6.27
N LEU A 32 1.16 -1.69 -5.93
CA LEU A 32 1.36 -3.14 -5.91
C LEU A 32 1.79 -3.67 -7.29
N GLY A 33 2.74 -4.61 -7.27
CA GLY A 33 3.32 -5.22 -8.47
C GLY A 33 4.36 -4.33 -9.19
N MET A 34 4.55 -3.08 -8.76
CA MET A 34 5.59 -2.19 -9.28
C MET A 34 6.99 -2.80 -9.06
N ARG A 35 7.89 -2.62 -10.03
CA ARG A 35 9.31 -3.01 -9.86
C ARG A 35 9.96 -2.12 -8.80
N ALA A 36 10.70 -2.71 -7.86
CA ALA A 36 11.38 -1.94 -6.81
C ALA A 36 12.30 -0.84 -7.39
N ASN A 37 13.00 -1.14 -8.49
CA ASN A 37 13.83 -0.15 -9.18
C ASN A 37 13.04 1.02 -9.78
N GLN A 38 11.78 0.82 -10.18
CA GLN A 38 10.94 1.91 -10.66
C GLN A 38 10.69 2.94 -9.56
N LEU A 39 10.39 2.49 -8.33
CA LEU A 39 10.23 3.38 -7.18
C LEU A 39 11.57 3.99 -6.72
N ARG A 40 12.65 3.21 -6.78
CA ARG A 40 14.01 3.66 -6.42
C ARG A 40 14.48 4.85 -7.25
N TYR A 41 14.13 4.88 -8.53
CA TYR A 41 14.50 5.95 -9.47
C TYR A 41 13.32 6.85 -9.84
N ALA A 42 12.22 6.79 -9.08
CA ALA A 42 11.11 7.71 -9.27
C ALA A 42 11.52 9.14 -8.91
N ALA A 43 10.76 10.13 -9.40
CA ALA A 43 10.89 11.52 -9.00
C ALA A 43 10.37 11.72 -7.56
N LEU A 44 11.17 11.29 -6.59
CA LEU A 44 10.89 11.46 -5.16
C LEU A 44 11.27 12.89 -4.72
N PRO A 45 10.74 13.38 -3.57
CA PRO A 45 11.13 14.67 -3.01
C PRO A 45 12.64 14.83 -2.84
N ALA A 46 13.13 16.08 -2.84
CA ALA A 46 14.56 16.36 -2.72
C ALA A 46 15.18 15.70 -1.47
N ASN A 47 16.41 15.21 -1.60
CA ASN A 47 17.17 14.50 -0.57
C ASN A 47 16.50 13.22 -0.05
N THR A 48 15.56 12.64 -0.82
CA THR A 48 14.95 11.36 -0.48
C THR A 48 15.34 10.26 -1.46
N ARG A 49 15.40 9.02 -0.96
CA ARG A 49 15.55 7.83 -1.80
C ARG A 49 14.90 6.63 -1.13
N MET A 50 14.47 5.68 -1.94
CA MET A 50 14.10 4.35 -1.46
C MET A 50 15.36 3.58 -1.06
N ILE A 51 15.40 3.09 0.18
CA ILE A 51 16.48 2.25 0.68
C ILE A 51 15.86 0.96 1.19
N CYS A 52 16.49 -0.15 0.85
CA CYS A 52 16.08 -1.48 1.27
C CYS A 52 17.05 -2.08 2.29
N GLY A 53 16.58 -3.06 3.06
CA GLY A 53 17.33 -3.73 4.11
C GLY A 53 18.52 -4.51 3.57
N TRP A 54 18.49 -4.97 2.31
CA TRP A 54 19.61 -5.69 1.70
C TRP A 54 20.52 -4.84 0.83
N ASP A 55 20.28 -3.53 0.73
CA ASP A 55 21.20 -2.64 0.03
C ASP A 55 22.58 -2.69 0.70
N ALA A 56 23.63 -2.93 -0.10
CA ALA A 56 25.00 -3.10 0.38
C ALA A 56 25.52 -1.83 1.09
N ASP A 57 25.17 -0.67 0.56
CA ASP A 57 25.60 0.64 1.04
C ASP A 57 24.49 1.38 1.82
N LYS A 58 23.59 0.63 2.48
CA LYS A 58 22.52 1.26 3.27
C LYS A 58 23.10 2.01 4.48
N PRO A 59 22.59 3.22 4.78
CA PRO A 59 22.98 3.95 5.98
C PRO A 59 22.63 3.20 7.28
N PRO A 60 23.38 3.44 8.37
CA PRO A 60 23.03 2.89 9.67
C PRO A 60 21.64 3.37 10.11
N GLY A 61 20.87 2.49 10.76
CA GLY A 61 19.52 2.80 11.23
C GLY A 61 18.38 2.39 10.29
N VAL A 62 18.65 2.14 9.00
CA VAL A 62 17.66 1.58 8.06
C VAL A 62 17.14 0.21 8.52
N GLU A 63 17.95 -0.55 9.26
CA GLU A 63 17.53 -1.83 9.83
C GLU A 63 16.48 -1.70 10.95
N LYS A 64 16.24 -0.49 11.45
CA LYS A 64 15.20 -0.21 12.46
C LYS A 64 13.85 0.13 11.82
N THR A 65 13.71 0.00 10.50
CA THR A 65 12.43 0.19 9.80
C THR A 65 11.34 -0.65 10.46
N PRO A 66 10.18 -0.08 10.83
CA PRO A 66 9.16 -0.71 11.68
C PRO A 66 8.34 -1.85 11.05
N LEU A 67 8.83 -2.45 9.96
CA LEU A 67 8.34 -3.75 9.50
C LEU A 67 9.27 -4.85 9.98
N MET A 68 8.77 -5.62 10.95
CA MET A 68 9.42 -6.87 11.33
C MET A 68 9.36 -7.86 10.17
N MET A 69 10.54 -8.32 9.74
CA MET A 69 10.65 -9.51 8.91
C MET A 69 10.85 -10.71 9.82
N VAL A 70 9.92 -11.66 9.80
CA VAL A 70 10.15 -12.94 10.46
C VAL A 70 11.21 -13.73 9.68
N GLY A 71 12.01 -14.56 10.36
CA GLY A 71 13.14 -15.26 9.73
C GLY A 71 12.76 -16.05 8.46
N ALA A 72 11.54 -16.60 8.40
CA ALA A 72 11.00 -17.28 7.22
C ALA A 72 10.89 -16.36 5.99
N MET A 73 10.55 -15.06 6.16
CA MET A 73 10.50 -14.07 5.08
C MET A 73 11.90 -13.78 4.54
N VAL A 74 12.88 -13.66 5.44
CA VAL A 74 14.29 -13.45 5.05
C VAL A 74 14.79 -14.63 4.21
N THR A 75 14.46 -15.86 4.62
CA THR A 75 14.76 -17.07 3.83
C THR A 75 14.05 -17.07 2.47
N ALA A 76 12.80 -16.60 2.43
CA ALA A 76 12.00 -16.47 1.20
C ALA A 76 12.48 -15.37 0.23
N LYS A 77 13.58 -14.71 0.56
CA LYS A 77 14.16 -13.59 -0.17
C LYS A 77 13.28 -12.35 -0.25
N VAL A 78 12.53 -12.09 0.82
CA VAL A 78 11.84 -10.82 1.01
C VAL A 78 12.82 -9.75 1.49
N ASP A 79 12.72 -8.57 0.92
CA ASP A 79 13.38 -7.37 1.42
C ASP A 79 12.35 -6.37 1.93
N ARG A 80 12.75 -5.55 2.89
CA ARG A 80 11.95 -4.45 3.43
C ARG A 80 12.59 -3.13 2.99
N CYS A 81 11.77 -2.22 2.51
CA CYS A 81 12.23 -0.92 2.03
C CYS A 81 11.39 0.20 2.61
N ALA A 82 11.94 1.40 2.63
CA ALA A 82 11.21 2.63 2.93
C ALA A 82 11.78 3.79 2.11
N ILE A 83 11.06 4.90 2.05
CA ILE A 83 11.63 6.16 1.56
C ILE A 83 12.27 6.87 2.74
N PHE A 84 13.57 7.12 2.65
CA PHE A 84 14.33 7.86 3.65
C PHE A 84 14.72 9.23 3.14
N ALA A 85 14.79 10.21 4.04
CA ALA A 85 15.43 11.50 3.79
C ALA A 85 16.81 11.54 4.46
N ASP A 86 17.78 12.18 3.81
CA ASP A 86 19.04 12.61 4.40
C ASP A 86 18.89 14.05 4.92
N ASP A 87 19.23 14.27 6.19
CA ASP A 87 19.25 15.60 6.80
C ASP A 87 20.51 16.42 6.45
N GLY A 88 21.40 15.87 5.61
CA GLY A 88 22.67 16.47 5.22
C GLY A 88 23.80 16.24 6.23
N LYS A 89 23.51 15.56 7.35
CA LYS A 89 24.49 15.12 8.35
C LYS A 89 24.62 13.59 8.36
N ASN A 90 24.18 12.94 7.28
CA ASN A 90 24.12 11.50 7.16
C ASN A 90 23.22 10.84 8.21
N ASN A 91 22.22 11.56 8.75
CA ASN A 91 21.16 10.96 9.54
C ASN A 91 19.97 10.67 8.62
N TRP A 92 19.64 9.38 8.52
CA TRP A 92 18.58 8.91 7.65
C TRP A 92 17.36 8.54 8.47
N ALA A 93 16.24 9.17 8.15
CA ALA A 93 14.95 8.89 8.79
C ALA A 93 13.88 8.61 7.73
N PRO A 94 12.89 7.74 8.01
CA PRO A 94 11.73 7.59 7.12
C PRO A 94 11.11 8.96 6.84
N LYS A 95 10.89 9.27 5.56
CA LYS A 95 10.25 10.52 5.15
C LYS A 95 8.78 10.24 4.84
N PRO A 96 7.84 10.84 5.59
CA PRO A 96 6.43 10.76 5.22
C PRO A 96 6.19 11.32 3.82
N THR A 97 5.33 10.64 3.05
CA THR A 97 4.76 11.14 1.80
C THR A 97 3.33 11.65 2.03
N SER A 98 2.72 12.26 1.02
CA SER A 98 1.31 12.68 1.10
C SER A 98 0.39 11.62 0.50
N VAL A 99 -0.61 11.19 1.27
CA VAL A 99 -1.73 10.36 0.81
C VAL A 99 -3.01 11.10 1.14
N GLY A 100 -3.73 11.60 0.13
CA GLY A 100 -4.92 12.42 0.34
C GLY A 100 -4.67 13.71 1.13
N GLY A 101 -3.47 14.29 1.01
CA GLY A 101 -3.06 15.46 1.80
C GLY A 101 -2.59 15.13 3.22
N VAL A 102 -2.61 13.85 3.62
CA VAL A 102 -2.21 13.40 4.95
C VAL A 102 -0.75 12.90 4.92
N PRO A 103 0.14 13.42 5.78
CA PRO A 103 1.46 12.85 5.98
C PRO A 103 1.39 11.37 6.36
N THR A 104 2.04 10.52 5.58
CA THR A 104 1.98 9.07 5.67
C THR A 104 3.37 8.50 5.60
N GLU A 105 3.82 7.84 6.66
CA GLU A 105 5.02 7.02 6.59
C GLU A 105 4.72 5.79 5.75
N LEU A 106 5.53 5.52 4.72
CA LEU A 106 5.36 4.36 3.85
C LEU A 106 6.53 3.42 3.96
N TRP A 107 6.18 2.15 3.97
CA TRP A 107 7.12 1.05 3.90
C TRP A 107 6.64 0.00 2.91
N PHE A 108 7.59 -0.76 2.39
CA PHE A 108 7.37 -1.69 1.30
C PHE A 108 8.01 -3.02 1.63
N MET A 109 7.36 -4.11 1.25
CA MET A 109 8.02 -5.41 1.17
C MET A 109 8.13 -5.80 -0.30
N THR A 110 9.31 -6.27 -0.68
CA THR A 110 9.60 -6.69 -2.04
C THR A 110 9.97 -8.16 -2.08
N ILE A 111 9.65 -8.80 -3.20
CA ILE A 111 10.07 -10.16 -3.48
C ILE A 111 10.43 -10.29 -4.97
N GLU A 112 11.40 -11.15 -5.26
CA GLU A 112 11.75 -11.50 -6.63
C GLU A 112 10.63 -12.32 -7.28
N ASP A 113 10.09 -11.89 -8.41
CA ASP A 113 9.13 -12.68 -9.18
C ASP A 113 9.79 -13.86 -9.93
N GLU A 114 9.01 -14.62 -10.69
CA GLU A 114 9.52 -15.76 -11.48
C GLU A 114 10.51 -15.35 -12.59
N THR A 115 10.53 -14.06 -12.95
CA THR A 115 11.43 -13.51 -13.98
C THR A 115 12.72 -12.93 -13.40
N GLY A 116 12.94 -13.07 -12.08
CA GLY A 116 14.12 -12.50 -11.41
C GLY A 116 13.98 -11.02 -11.07
N VAL A 117 12.77 -10.45 -11.12
CA VAL A 117 12.55 -9.01 -10.89
C VAL A 117 11.97 -8.77 -9.50
N GLN A 118 12.65 -7.95 -8.69
CA GLN A 118 12.14 -7.50 -7.40
C GLN A 118 10.90 -6.60 -7.57
N ARG A 119 9.77 -7.02 -7.00
CA ARG A 119 8.49 -6.30 -7.05
C ARG A 119 7.93 -6.04 -5.66
N ILE A 120 7.25 -4.90 -5.52
CA ILE A 120 6.52 -4.54 -4.31
C ILE A 120 5.27 -5.43 -4.23
N PHE A 121 5.17 -6.26 -3.20
CA PHE A 121 4.00 -7.10 -2.95
C PHE A 121 3.18 -6.63 -1.75
N GLN A 122 3.77 -5.80 -0.89
CA GLN A 122 3.08 -5.20 0.23
C GLN A 122 3.50 -3.75 0.40
N ILE A 123 2.52 -2.87 0.63
CA ILE A 123 2.75 -1.48 1.03
C ILE A 123 2.06 -1.29 2.37
N VAL A 124 2.78 -0.73 3.34
CA VAL A 124 2.22 -0.36 4.64
C VAL A 124 2.34 1.14 4.80
N GLY A 125 1.24 1.78 5.20
CA GLY A 125 1.19 3.19 5.54
C GLY A 125 0.81 3.39 6.99
N ARG A 126 1.39 4.40 7.63
CA ARG A 126 0.98 4.86 8.96
C ARG A 126 0.67 6.35 8.95
N GLN A 127 -0.43 6.72 9.60
CA GLN A 127 -0.90 8.10 9.76
C GLN A 127 -1.40 8.34 11.19
N ASP A 128 -1.55 9.61 11.57
CA ASP A 128 -2.13 10.00 12.86
C ASP A 128 -3.59 9.52 13.01
N PRO A 129 -4.03 9.15 14.22
CA PRO A 129 -5.34 8.54 14.45
C PRO A 129 -6.53 9.42 14.03
N ASP A 130 -6.40 10.74 14.08
CA ASP A 130 -7.47 11.69 13.77
C ASP A 130 -7.75 11.84 12.25
N LYS A 131 -6.97 11.16 11.39
CA LYS A 131 -7.06 11.30 9.93
C LYS A 131 -7.97 10.28 9.25
N PHE A 132 -8.62 9.39 10.00
CA PHE A 132 -9.35 8.25 9.43
C PHE A 132 -10.46 8.69 8.46
N PRO A 133 -11.30 9.68 8.79
CA PRO A 133 -12.34 10.14 7.86
C PRO A 133 -11.76 10.74 6.57
N THR A 134 -10.69 11.54 6.69
CA THR A 134 -10.02 12.19 5.56
C THR A 134 -9.41 11.17 4.62
N THR A 135 -8.65 10.21 5.18
CA THR A 135 -8.02 9.15 4.41
C THR A 135 -9.05 8.21 3.80
N PHE A 136 -10.10 7.83 4.54
CA PHE A 136 -11.20 7.04 3.99
C PHE A 136 -11.85 7.72 2.79
N ALA A 137 -12.15 9.02 2.89
CA ALA A 137 -12.79 9.78 1.82
C ALA A 137 -11.91 9.81 0.56
N PHE A 138 -10.61 10.10 0.72
CA PHE A 138 -9.65 10.09 -0.38
C PHE A 138 -9.54 8.71 -1.04
N LEU A 139 -9.38 7.64 -0.26
CA LEU A 139 -9.23 6.29 -0.79
C LEU A 139 -10.51 5.78 -1.46
N SER A 140 -11.68 6.14 -0.93
CA SER A 140 -12.96 5.77 -1.53
C SER A 140 -13.21 6.49 -2.86
N ASP A 141 -12.78 7.74 -2.99
CA ASP A 141 -12.81 8.47 -4.27
C ASP A 141 -11.87 7.83 -5.30
N ARG A 142 -10.66 7.45 -4.84
CA ARG A 142 -9.63 6.89 -5.70
C ARG A 142 -9.92 5.45 -6.16
N TRP A 143 -10.35 4.58 -5.25
CA TRP A 143 -10.50 3.14 -5.45
C TRP A 143 -11.97 2.68 -5.58
N GLY A 144 -12.92 3.58 -5.32
CA GLY A 144 -14.34 3.25 -5.30
C GLY A 144 -14.82 2.72 -3.95
N ALA A 145 -16.04 2.18 -3.95
CA ALA A 145 -16.69 1.69 -2.74
C ALA A 145 -15.94 0.48 -2.13
N PRO A 146 -15.75 0.44 -0.80
CA PRO A 146 -15.15 -0.72 -0.14
C PRO A 146 -16.08 -1.93 -0.17
N VAL A 147 -15.49 -3.12 -0.17
CA VAL A 147 -16.23 -4.39 -0.04
C VAL A 147 -16.66 -4.67 1.40
N GLN A 148 -15.99 -4.03 2.36
CA GLN A 148 -16.33 -4.12 3.78
C GLN A 148 -16.00 -2.81 4.47
N LYS A 149 -16.93 -2.31 5.29
CA LYS A 149 -16.74 -1.12 6.12
C LYS A 149 -17.40 -1.33 7.49
N VAL A 150 -16.61 -1.20 8.53
CA VAL A 150 -17.03 -1.10 9.94
C VAL A 150 -16.29 0.11 10.57
N PRO A 151 -16.67 0.60 11.76
CA PRO A 151 -16.17 1.88 12.27
C PRO A 151 -14.64 2.05 12.26
N TYR A 152 -13.89 1.01 12.64
CA TYR A 152 -12.43 1.05 12.77
C TYR A 152 -11.69 0.32 11.64
N TYR A 153 -12.40 -0.20 10.62
CA TYR A 153 -11.80 -1.05 9.59
C TYR A 153 -12.53 -0.94 8.25
N VAL A 154 -11.75 -0.82 7.18
CA VAL A 154 -12.23 -0.75 5.80
C VAL A 154 -11.39 -1.64 4.90
N ARG A 155 -12.03 -2.30 3.93
CA ARG A 155 -11.38 -3.21 2.98
C ARG A 155 -11.84 -2.95 1.56
N TRP A 156 -10.90 -2.97 0.62
CA TRP A 156 -11.09 -2.89 -0.82
C TRP A 156 -10.47 -4.10 -1.52
N LEU A 157 -11.06 -4.50 -2.65
CA LEU A 157 -10.53 -5.56 -3.51
C LEU A 157 -10.48 -5.06 -4.95
N ASN A 158 -9.37 -5.36 -5.63
CA ASN A 158 -9.21 -5.16 -7.06
C ASN A 158 -8.41 -6.34 -7.64
N GLY A 159 -9.11 -7.32 -8.22
CA GLY A 159 -8.47 -8.52 -8.77
C GLY A 159 -7.68 -9.27 -7.69
N THR A 160 -6.36 -9.34 -7.86
CA THR A 160 -5.44 -9.98 -6.91
C THR A 160 -4.92 -9.03 -5.83
N ASN A 161 -5.33 -7.76 -5.86
CA ASN A 161 -4.88 -6.75 -4.92
C ASN A 161 -5.93 -6.50 -3.85
N GLU A 162 -5.46 -6.37 -2.62
CA GLU A 162 -6.28 -6.05 -1.46
C GLU A 162 -5.76 -4.80 -0.77
N GLY A 163 -6.67 -3.90 -0.42
CA GLY A 163 -6.38 -2.71 0.38
C GLY A 163 -7.15 -2.77 1.70
N GLN A 164 -6.50 -2.44 2.79
CA GLN A 164 -7.07 -2.39 4.13
C GLN A 164 -6.70 -1.07 4.80
N MET A 165 -7.62 -0.53 5.58
CA MET A 165 -7.37 0.59 6.47
C MET A 165 -7.94 0.22 7.84
N LYS A 166 -7.17 0.39 8.92
CA LYS A 166 -7.62 0.07 10.28
C LYS A 166 -7.10 1.09 11.27
N GLU A 167 -7.91 1.41 12.28
CA GLU A 167 -7.43 2.09 13.48
C GLU A 167 -6.62 1.13 14.36
N SER A 168 -5.52 1.62 14.92
CA SER A 168 -4.63 0.90 15.83
C SER A 168 -4.15 1.83 16.93
N GLU A 169 -3.51 1.27 17.96
CA GLU A 169 -2.88 2.07 19.03
C GLU A 169 -1.78 2.99 18.50
N GLU A 170 -1.15 2.64 17.37
CA GLU A 170 -0.09 3.42 16.73
C GLU A 170 -0.62 4.46 15.72
N GLY A 171 -1.94 4.60 15.60
CA GLY A 171 -2.61 5.46 14.63
C GLY A 171 -3.37 4.65 13.57
N ILE A 172 -3.55 5.24 12.39
CA ILE A 172 -4.21 4.57 11.27
C ILE A 172 -3.16 3.81 10.48
N MET A 173 -3.45 2.54 10.27
CA MET A 173 -2.63 1.67 9.46
C MET A 173 -3.32 1.39 8.14
N LEU A 174 -2.57 1.55 7.06
CA LEU A 174 -2.95 1.23 5.70
C LEU A 174 -2.13 0.02 5.27
N TRP A 175 -2.77 -0.99 4.69
CA TRP A 175 -2.06 -2.12 4.10
C TRP A 175 -2.59 -2.41 2.73
N LEU A 176 -1.68 -2.51 1.77
CA LEU A 176 -1.97 -3.01 0.44
C LEU A 176 -1.18 -4.31 0.25
N PHE A 177 -1.81 -5.33 -0.32
CA PHE A 177 -1.18 -6.62 -0.61
C PHE A 177 -1.53 -7.10 -2.03
N ASP A 178 -0.52 -7.60 -2.75
CA ASP A 178 -0.72 -8.42 -3.94
C ASP A 178 -0.78 -9.88 -3.52
N THR A 179 -1.96 -10.47 -3.56
CA THR A 179 -2.22 -11.85 -3.11
C THR A 179 -1.43 -12.90 -3.90
N LYS A 180 -1.09 -12.66 -5.17
CA LYS A 180 -0.30 -13.60 -5.96
C LYS A 180 1.17 -13.59 -5.53
N LEU A 181 1.73 -12.40 -5.38
CA LEU A 181 3.11 -12.25 -4.89
C LEU A 181 3.23 -12.65 -3.41
N PHE A 182 2.17 -12.45 -2.62
CA PHE A 182 2.09 -12.97 -1.26
C PHE A 182 2.09 -14.50 -1.24
N ALA A 183 1.29 -15.16 -2.08
CA ALA A 183 1.30 -16.62 -2.20
C ALA A 183 2.65 -17.16 -2.69
N LEU A 184 3.34 -16.44 -3.59
CA LEU A 184 4.71 -16.74 -3.99
C LEU A 184 5.66 -16.69 -2.78
N MET A 185 5.56 -15.64 -1.98
CA MET A 185 6.33 -15.49 -0.76
C MET A 185 6.09 -16.66 0.21
N GLU A 186 4.82 -17.01 0.47
CA GLU A 186 4.46 -18.15 1.31
C GLU A 186 4.97 -19.49 0.75
N SER A 187 4.96 -19.67 -0.57
CA SER A 187 5.49 -20.88 -1.22
C SER A 187 7.00 -21.07 -1.02
N ARG A 188 7.73 -19.96 -0.83
CA ARG A 188 9.18 -19.94 -0.58
C ARG A 188 9.52 -19.95 0.91
N MET A 189 8.56 -19.66 1.78
CA MET A 189 8.78 -19.79 3.21
C MET A 189 9.02 -21.25 3.59
N PRO A 190 10.03 -21.54 4.42
CA PRO A 190 10.23 -22.90 4.92
C PRO A 190 9.02 -23.30 5.76
N ARG A 191 8.27 -24.32 5.30
CA ARG A 191 7.21 -24.93 6.10
C ARG A 191 7.86 -25.57 7.32
N GLY A 192 7.53 -25.07 8.51
CA GLY A 192 8.01 -25.68 9.76
C GLY A 192 7.72 -27.19 9.73
N LYS A 193 8.67 -28.02 10.16
CA LYS A 193 8.41 -29.45 10.32
C LYS A 193 7.16 -29.58 11.20
N SER A 194 6.12 -30.27 10.71
CA SER A 194 4.98 -30.63 11.54
C SER A 194 5.54 -31.28 12.80
N LYS A 195 5.26 -30.69 13.95
CA LYS A 195 5.48 -31.39 15.22
C LYS A 195 4.54 -32.60 15.16
N LYS A 196 5.11 -33.79 14.98
CA LYS A 196 4.44 -35.06 15.24
C LYS A 196 4.18 -35.18 16.73
#